data_AF-A0AAE2SVP5-F1
#
_entry.id   AF-A0AAE2SVP5-F1
#
_cell.length_a   1.000
_cell.length_b   1.000
_cell.length_c   1.000
_cell.angle_alpha   90.00
_cell.angle_beta   90.00
_cell.angle_gamma   90.00
#
_symmetry.space_group_name_H-M   'P 1'
#
loop_
_entity.id
_entity.type
_entity.pdbx_description
1 polymer ?
#
loop_
_entity_poly.entity_id
_entity_poly.type
_entity_poly.pdbx_seq_one_letter_code
_entity_poly.pdbx_strand_id
1 'polypeptide(L)'
;MSSASPLFRFGIIADPQYAAIAPHIAMDRHYANSLAKVAEAIEVFNGEELSFIMTLGDVIDRSFSSFDDILPVYDKLRHEALFLLGNHDFSVSSSHLCEVATRLGMPSPYYRFSRHGWRFIVLDGNEVSTFAPPEGHPHRALAAEMLAALQARGAANAHRWNAALSDEQFAWLGDEIANAAAAAEKVIVMNHYPVHPPSEHGMWDSERIVELLASSSNVVAYLNGHDHVGNYGKAGACHFVNFKGVVDTETQNAFAIVEVHADRIEIRGFGREESRTLAY
;
A
#
# COMPACT_ATOMS: atom_id res chain seq x y z
N MET A 1 -18.37 -1.65 -28.74
CA MET A 1 -18.62 -2.91 -28.00
C MET A 1 -17.28 -3.42 -27.50
N SER A 2 -17.09 -3.42 -26.19
CA SER A 2 -16.30 -4.44 -25.49
C SER A 2 -16.75 -4.41 -24.02
N SER A 3 -18.03 -4.75 -23.80
CA SER A 3 -18.56 -4.99 -22.46
C SER A 3 -18.18 -6.41 -22.01
N ALA A 4 -16.88 -6.71 -22.01
CA ALA A 4 -16.39 -7.94 -21.44
C ALA A 4 -16.39 -7.78 -19.91
N SER A 5 -17.14 -8.63 -19.22
CA SER A 5 -17.12 -8.70 -17.75
C SER A 5 -15.68 -8.80 -17.23
N PRO A 6 -15.38 -8.21 -16.06
CA PRO A 6 -14.05 -8.34 -15.48
C PRO A 6 -13.73 -9.81 -15.17
N LEU A 7 -12.46 -10.18 -15.32
CA LEU A 7 -11.92 -11.49 -14.90
C LEU A 7 -12.14 -11.67 -13.39
N PHE A 8 -11.87 -10.63 -12.62
CA PHE A 8 -12.15 -10.55 -11.19
C PHE A 8 -12.07 -9.10 -10.71
N ARG A 9 -12.50 -8.87 -9.47
CA ARG A 9 -12.56 -7.56 -8.83
C ARG A 9 -12.03 -7.64 -7.40
N PHE A 10 -11.46 -6.57 -6.87
CA PHE A 10 -11.02 -6.47 -5.48
C PHE A 10 -11.15 -5.04 -4.96
N GLY A 11 -11.32 -4.87 -3.64
CA GLY A 11 -11.40 -3.55 -3.01
C GLY A 11 -10.04 -3.02 -2.56
N ILE A 12 -9.88 -1.70 -2.55
CA ILE A 12 -8.71 -0.99 -2.03
C ILE A 12 -9.14 0.03 -0.98
N ILE A 13 -8.43 0.02 0.15
CA ILE A 13 -8.44 1.06 1.18
C ILE A 13 -6.99 1.52 1.35
N ALA A 14 -6.74 2.82 1.50
CA ALA A 14 -5.41 3.37 1.77
C ALA A 14 -5.46 4.36 2.94
N ASP A 15 -4.46 4.31 3.81
CA ASP A 15 -4.24 5.24 4.91
C ASP A 15 -5.50 5.56 5.77
N PRO A 16 -6.17 4.54 6.38
CA PRO A 16 -7.17 4.81 7.41
C PRO A 16 -6.64 5.69 8.55
N GLN A 17 -5.39 5.50 8.98
CA GLN A 17 -4.72 6.21 10.06
C GLN A 17 -5.64 6.43 11.28
N TYR A 18 -6.29 5.37 11.77
CA TYR A 18 -7.18 5.52 12.92
C TYR A 18 -6.42 5.87 14.20
N ALA A 19 -6.96 6.83 14.96
CA ALA A 19 -6.63 7.06 16.35
C ALA A 19 -7.79 7.81 17.05
N ALA A 20 -8.04 7.50 18.32
CA ALA A 20 -9.06 8.14 19.16
C ALA A 20 -8.62 9.54 19.66
N ILE A 21 -8.25 10.43 18.74
CA ILE A 21 -7.76 11.78 19.02
C ILE A 21 -8.48 12.83 18.18
N ALA A 22 -8.35 14.10 18.59
CA ALA A 22 -8.87 15.24 17.85
C ALA A 22 -8.20 15.36 16.46
N PRO A 23 -8.91 15.93 15.46
CA PRO A 23 -8.38 16.09 14.11
C PRO A 23 -7.18 17.05 14.05
N HIS A 24 -6.28 16.82 13.09
CA HIS A 24 -5.19 17.74 12.75
C HIS A 24 -5.65 18.71 11.67
N ILE A 25 -6.29 19.82 12.07
CA ILE A 25 -6.95 20.77 11.17
C ILE A 25 -6.05 21.31 10.04
N ALA A 26 -4.79 21.63 10.32
CA ALA A 26 -3.88 22.20 9.31
C ALA A 26 -3.48 21.20 8.19
N MET A 27 -3.62 19.89 8.46
CA MET A 27 -3.37 18.83 7.48
C MET A 27 -4.68 18.20 7.00
N ASP A 28 -5.82 18.71 7.47
CA ASP A 28 -7.16 18.17 7.24
C ASP A 28 -7.28 16.66 7.52
N ARG A 29 -6.63 16.17 8.59
CA ARG A 29 -6.68 14.75 9.00
C ARG A 29 -7.66 14.53 10.13
N HIS A 30 -8.59 13.58 9.97
CA HIS A 30 -9.68 13.30 10.90
C HIS A 30 -9.62 11.86 11.42
N TYR A 31 -8.63 11.57 12.25
CA TYR A 31 -8.26 10.23 12.74
C TYR A 31 -9.42 9.39 13.29
N ALA A 32 -10.27 9.98 14.14
CA ALA A 32 -11.39 9.25 14.74
C ALA A 32 -12.49 8.90 13.71
N ASN A 33 -12.62 9.71 12.65
CA ASN A 33 -13.64 9.50 11.62
C ASN A 33 -13.33 8.26 10.77
N SER A 34 -12.09 7.76 10.78
CA SER A 34 -11.68 6.59 10.01
C SER A 34 -12.50 5.34 10.32
N LEU A 35 -13.03 5.17 11.55
CA LEU A 35 -13.95 4.06 11.85
C LEU A 35 -15.20 4.11 11.00
N ALA A 36 -15.83 5.29 10.90
CA ALA A 36 -17.05 5.48 10.13
C ALA A 36 -16.77 5.39 8.62
N LYS A 37 -15.66 5.96 8.16
CA LYS A 37 -15.27 5.91 6.74
C LYS A 37 -14.90 4.50 6.27
N VAL A 38 -14.16 3.74 7.07
CA VAL A 38 -13.87 2.33 6.75
C VAL A 38 -15.15 1.51 6.77
N ALA A 39 -16.06 1.75 7.73
CA ALA A 39 -17.37 1.09 7.75
C ALA A 39 -18.18 1.37 6.47
N GLU A 40 -18.21 2.61 6.00
CA GLU A 40 -18.88 3.00 4.75
C GLU A 40 -18.28 2.27 3.53
N ALA A 41 -16.96 2.21 3.42
CA ALA A 41 -16.28 1.50 2.34
C ALA A 41 -16.64 0.00 2.37
N ILE A 42 -16.65 -0.61 3.57
CA ILE A 42 -17.01 -2.01 3.78
C ILE A 42 -18.46 -2.30 3.38
N GLU A 43 -19.41 -1.40 3.68
CA GLU A 43 -20.80 -1.55 3.22
C GLU A 43 -20.90 -1.58 1.69
N VAL A 44 -20.14 -0.71 1.00
CA VAL A 44 -20.06 -0.75 -0.47
C VAL A 44 -19.45 -2.05 -0.96
N PHE A 45 -18.34 -2.49 -0.36
CA PHE A 45 -17.69 -3.75 -0.74
C PHE A 45 -18.56 -4.98 -0.51
N ASN A 46 -19.33 -5.01 0.58
CA ASN A 46 -20.25 -6.10 0.91
C ASN A 46 -21.45 -6.19 -0.05
N GLY A 47 -21.75 -5.11 -0.77
CA GLY A 47 -22.74 -5.07 -1.85
C GLY A 47 -22.22 -5.56 -3.21
N GLU A 48 -20.93 -5.88 -3.32
CA GLU A 48 -20.26 -6.26 -4.56
C GLU A 48 -19.63 -7.66 -4.42
N GLU A 49 -19.48 -8.39 -5.53
CA GLU A 49 -18.76 -9.66 -5.55
C GLU A 49 -17.27 -9.41 -5.80
N LEU A 50 -16.46 -9.48 -4.74
CA LEU A 50 -15.03 -9.16 -4.72
C LEU A 50 -14.22 -10.38 -4.29
N SER A 51 -13.02 -10.54 -4.84
CA SER A 51 -12.13 -11.67 -4.52
C SER A 51 -11.43 -11.51 -3.17
N PHE A 52 -11.13 -10.26 -2.79
CA PHE A 52 -10.51 -9.84 -1.53
C PHE A 52 -10.60 -8.32 -1.41
N ILE A 53 -10.27 -7.79 -0.23
CA ILE A 53 -10.02 -6.37 0.02
C ILE A 53 -8.57 -6.21 0.45
N MET A 54 -7.85 -5.24 -0.10
CA MET A 54 -6.48 -4.92 0.30
C MET A 54 -6.44 -3.53 0.96
N THR A 55 -5.90 -3.46 2.18
CA THR A 55 -5.56 -2.19 2.83
C THR A 55 -4.09 -1.90 2.69
N LEU A 56 -3.76 -0.77 2.05
CA LEU A 56 -2.41 -0.37 1.63
C LEU A 56 -1.57 0.29 2.74
N GLY A 57 -1.69 -0.24 3.97
CA GLY A 57 -0.94 0.24 5.14
C GLY A 57 -1.56 1.44 5.84
N ASP A 58 -0.89 1.85 6.92
CA ASP A 58 -1.30 2.94 7.78
C ASP A 58 -2.73 2.74 8.33
N VAL A 59 -3.00 1.55 8.85
CA VAL A 59 -4.31 1.18 9.43
C VAL A 59 -4.59 2.03 10.67
N ILE A 60 -3.56 2.27 11.49
CA ILE A 60 -3.60 3.18 12.64
C ILE A 60 -2.67 4.38 12.42
N ASP A 61 -2.92 5.51 13.10
CA ASP A 61 -1.97 6.63 13.12
C ASP A 61 -0.90 6.46 14.21
N ARG A 62 -1.30 5.90 15.35
CA ARG A 62 -0.48 5.67 16.54
C ARG A 62 -1.16 4.71 17.51
N SER A 63 -0.41 4.25 18.51
CA SER A 63 -0.88 3.40 19.62
C SER A 63 -1.32 2.01 19.18
N PHE A 64 -0.68 0.98 19.72
CA PHE A 64 -1.01 -0.41 19.38
C PHE A 64 -2.47 -0.78 19.70
N SER A 65 -3.04 -0.18 20.75
CA SER A 65 -4.45 -0.38 21.12
C SER A 65 -5.44 0.14 20.07
N SER A 66 -5.03 1.04 19.17
CA SER A 66 -5.93 1.53 18.12
C SER A 66 -6.32 0.44 17.13
N PHE A 67 -5.55 -0.66 17.05
CA PHE A 67 -5.98 -1.87 16.34
C PHE A 67 -7.21 -2.53 16.98
N ASP A 68 -7.39 -2.44 18.31
CA ASP A 68 -8.56 -3.02 19.01
C ASP A 68 -9.87 -2.33 18.62
N ASP A 69 -9.81 -1.07 18.18
CA ASP A 69 -10.99 -0.30 17.77
C ASP A 69 -11.31 -0.46 16.28
N ILE A 70 -10.30 -0.42 15.41
CA ILE A 70 -10.50 -0.44 13.95
C ILE A 70 -10.66 -1.85 13.36
N LEU A 71 -9.96 -2.87 13.88
CA LEU A 71 -10.07 -4.23 13.32
C LEU A 71 -11.49 -4.83 13.43
N PRO A 72 -12.27 -4.60 14.51
CA PRO A 72 -13.67 -5.01 14.54
C PRO A 72 -14.57 -4.38 13.46
N VAL A 73 -14.13 -3.28 12.83
CA VAL A 73 -14.81 -2.71 11.67
C VAL A 73 -14.57 -3.59 10.44
N TYR A 74 -13.34 -4.07 10.24
CA TYR A 74 -12.96 -5.02 9.18
C TYR A 74 -13.63 -6.39 9.32
N ASP A 75 -13.90 -6.86 10.55
CA ASP A 75 -14.60 -8.13 10.80
C ASP A 75 -16.01 -8.22 10.19
N LYS A 76 -16.57 -7.07 9.76
CA LYS A 76 -17.85 -6.99 9.06
C LYS A 76 -17.75 -7.29 7.56
N LEU A 77 -16.54 -7.41 7.02
CA LEU A 77 -16.35 -7.80 5.63
C LEU A 77 -16.85 -9.22 5.39
N ARG A 78 -17.57 -9.41 4.29
CA ARG A 78 -17.92 -10.73 3.75
C ARG A 78 -16.77 -11.37 2.95
N HIS A 79 -15.74 -10.58 2.65
CA HIS A 79 -14.60 -10.91 1.79
C HIS A 79 -13.33 -11.06 2.62
N GLU A 80 -12.34 -11.77 2.10
CA GLU A 80 -11.01 -11.86 2.72
C GLU A 80 -10.38 -10.46 2.82
N ALA A 81 -10.00 -10.06 4.05
CA ALA A 81 -9.27 -8.82 4.31
C ALA A 81 -7.76 -9.11 4.32
N LEU A 82 -7.03 -8.42 3.45
CA LEU A 82 -5.58 -8.50 3.32
C LEU A 82 -4.97 -7.14 3.64
N PHE A 83 -3.78 -7.17 4.23
CA PHE A 83 -3.08 -5.98 4.70
C PHE A 83 -1.64 -5.97 4.19
N LEU A 84 -1.10 -4.77 4.08
CA LEU A 84 0.32 -4.49 4.08
C LEU A 84 0.63 -3.41 5.14
N LEU A 85 1.90 -3.15 5.40
CA LEU A 85 2.35 -2.27 6.49
C LEU A 85 2.75 -0.89 5.97
N GLY A 86 2.26 0.16 6.62
CA GLY A 86 2.72 1.55 6.43
C GLY A 86 3.55 2.07 7.60
N ASN A 87 4.14 3.27 7.46
CA ASN A 87 5.00 3.83 8.51
C ASN A 87 4.25 4.11 9.82
N HIS A 88 2.97 4.50 9.75
CA HIS A 88 2.19 4.80 10.94
C HIS A 88 1.78 3.54 11.72
N ASP A 89 1.72 2.36 11.08
CA ASP A 89 1.49 1.09 11.79
C ASP A 89 2.61 0.80 12.81
N PHE A 90 3.80 1.38 12.60
CA PHE A 90 4.94 1.32 13.52
C PHE A 90 5.04 2.49 14.50
N SER A 91 4.05 3.40 14.55
CA SER A 91 3.94 4.46 15.57
C SER A 91 3.44 3.91 16.91
N VAL A 92 4.12 2.87 17.40
CA VAL A 92 3.82 2.09 18.61
C VAL A 92 5.06 2.06 19.53
N SER A 93 4.91 1.52 20.75
CA SER A 93 6.08 1.32 21.62
C SER A 93 7.02 0.27 21.02
N SER A 94 8.31 0.36 21.37
CA SER A 94 9.34 -0.59 20.89
C SER A 94 8.99 -2.05 21.18
N SER A 95 8.25 -2.32 22.27
CA SER A 95 7.79 -3.67 22.62
C SER A 95 6.83 -4.28 21.60
N HIS A 96 6.08 -3.46 20.85
CA HIS A 96 5.06 -3.92 19.91
C HIS A 96 5.52 -3.97 18.45
N LEU A 97 6.74 -3.50 18.12
CA LEU A 97 7.20 -3.44 16.72
C LEU A 97 7.12 -4.80 16.01
N CYS A 98 7.50 -5.88 16.71
CA CYS A 98 7.44 -7.24 16.15
C CYS A 98 6.02 -7.85 16.13
N GLU A 99 5.04 -7.19 16.77
CA GLU A 99 3.68 -7.69 16.89
C GLU A 99 2.74 -7.12 15.82
N VAL A 100 3.12 -6.04 15.13
CA VAL A 100 2.26 -5.31 14.18
C VAL A 100 1.74 -6.21 13.05
N ALA A 101 2.62 -6.94 12.36
CA ALA A 101 2.22 -7.84 11.27
C ALA A 101 1.28 -8.95 11.75
N THR A 102 1.62 -9.57 12.89
CA THR A 102 0.79 -10.61 13.53
C THR A 102 -0.57 -10.06 13.95
N ARG A 103 -0.60 -8.81 14.45
CA ARG A 103 -1.83 -8.14 14.88
C ARG A 103 -2.80 -7.93 13.72
N LEU A 104 -2.28 -7.66 12.53
CA LEU A 104 -3.03 -7.55 11.28
C LEU A 104 -3.36 -8.91 10.64
N GLY A 105 -2.98 -10.03 11.26
CA GLY A 105 -3.21 -11.37 10.73
C GLY A 105 -2.39 -11.69 9.47
N MET A 106 -1.30 -10.94 9.23
CA MET A 106 -0.45 -11.15 8.06
C MET A 106 0.39 -12.43 8.22
N PRO A 107 0.59 -13.22 7.15
CA PRO A 107 1.39 -14.44 7.22
C PRO A 107 2.90 -14.15 7.37
N SER A 108 3.32 -12.97 6.92
CA SER A 108 4.70 -12.46 6.93
C SER A 108 4.63 -10.95 6.62
N PRO A 109 5.60 -10.10 7.03
CA PRO A 109 5.62 -8.67 6.71
C PRO A 109 5.51 -8.36 5.22
N TYR A 110 6.12 -9.21 4.38
CA TYR A 110 5.94 -9.26 2.93
C TYR A 110 5.58 -10.69 2.52
N TYR A 111 4.76 -10.83 1.47
CA TYR A 111 4.24 -12.12 1.04
C TYR A 111 3.73 -12.06 -0.40
N ARG A 112 3.39 -13.23 -0.94
CA ARG A 112 2.76 -13.35 -2.26
C ARG A 112 1.52 -14.21 -2.20
N PHE A 113 0.63 -14.02 -3.15
CA PHE A 113 -0.50 -14.93 -3.38
C PHE A 113 -0.93 -14.94 -4.85
N SER A 114 -1.77 -15.91 -5.22
CA SER A 114 -2.37 -16.00 -6.55
C SER A 114 -3.89 -15.93 -6.46
N ARG A 115 -4.49 -15.23 -7.42
CA ARG A 115 -5.94 -15.24 -7.67
C ARG A 115 -6.15 -15.19 -9.18
N HIS A 116 -7.02 -16.05 -9.72
CA HIS A 116 -7.48 -15.96 -11.12
C HIS A 116 -6.37 -15.89 -12.19
N GLY A 117 -5.24 -16.58 -11.97
CA GLY A 117 -4.09 -16.56 -12.88
C GLY A 117 -3.23 -15.28 -12.81
N TRP A 118 -3.43 -14.47 -11.76
CA TRP A 118 -2.60 -13.30 -11.44
C TRP A 118 -1.80 -13.53 -10.18
N ARG A 119 -0.59 -12.98 -10.16
CA ARG A 119 0.33 -12.94 -9.03
C ARG A 119 0.20 -11.58 -8.33
N PHE A 120 0.00 -11.62 -7.03
CA PHE A 120 0.07 -10.46 -6.16
C PHE A 120 1.32 -10.58 -5.30
N ILE A 121 2.13 -9.52 -5.30
CA ILE A 121 3.36 -9.43 -4.50
C ILE A 121 3.17 -8.25 -3.56
N VAL A 122 3.15 -8.53 -2.26
CA VAL A 122 2.97 -7.54 -1.19
C VAL A 122 4.31 -7.33 -0.51
N LEU A 123 4.81 -6.10 -0.57
CA LEU A 123 6.11 -5.71 -0.03
C LEU A 123 6.00 -5.12 1.38
N ASP A 124 7.06 -5.27 2.16
CA ASP A 124 7.29 -4.50 3.38
C ASP A 124 8.28 -3.38 3.05
N GLY A 125 7.73 -2.25 2.63
CA GLY A 125 8.52 -1.06 2.35
C GLY A 125 9.19 -0.45 3.59
N ASN A 126 8.93 -0.94 4.80
CA ASN A 126 9.47 -0.41 6.05
C ASN A 126 10.75 -1.13 6.52
N GLU A 127 11.14 -2.21 5.83
CA GLU A 127 12.17 -3.13 6.25
C GLU A 127 13.54 -2.45 6.48
N VAL A 128 13.89 -1.46 5.66
CA VAL A 128 15.03 -0.56 5.87
C VAL A 128 14.50 0.83 6.19
N SER A 129 14.20 1.06 7.47
CA SER A 129 13.73 2.34 7.98
C SER A 129 14.32 2.67 9.35
N THR A 130 14.22 3.94 9.76
CA THR A 130 14.68 4.39 11.07
C THR A 130 13.69 4.09 12.21
N PHE A 131 12.51 3.54 11.89
CA PHE A 131 11.38 3.42 12.84
C PHE A 131 10.84 2.00 13.00
N ALA A 132 10.80 1.17 11.95
CA ALA A 132 10.18 -0.16 12.04
C ALA A 132 11.09 -1.25 12.61
N PRO A 133 12.34 -1.44 12.14
CA PRO A 133 13.23 -2.44 12.71
C PRO A 133 13.56 -2.11 14.18
N PRO A 134 13.69 -3.10 15.08
CA PRO A 134 14.06 -2.84 16.48
C PRO A 134 15.40 -2.11 16.64
N GLU A 135 15.62 -1.51 17.81
CA GLU A 135 16.92 -0.92 18.14
C GLU A 135 18.05 -1.96 18.06
N GLY A 136 19.18 -1.57 17.47
CA GLY A 136 20.31 -2.47 17.23
C GLY A 136 20.19 -3.34 15.98
N HIS A 137 19.04 -3.36 15.30
CA HIS A 137 18.91 -4.11 14.04
C HIS A 137 19.77 -3.48 12.92
N PRO A 138 20.51 -4.27 12.12
CA PRO A 138 21.36 -3.75 11.04
C PRO A 138 20.63 -2.83 10.05
N HIS A 139 19.39 -3.15 9.71
CA HIS A 139 18.59 -2.32 8.81
C HIS A 139 18.30 -0.91 9.36
N ARG A 140 18.22 -0.74 10.69
CA ARG A 140 18.03 0.60 11.29
C ARG A 140 19.29 1.45 11.14
N ALA A 141 20.47 0.85 11.25
CA ALA A 141 21.74 1.53 11.01
C ALA A 141 21.90 1.89 9.53
N LEU A 142 21.63 0.93 8.62
CA LEU A 142 21.63 1.16 7.18
C LEU A 142 20.67 2.30 6.79
N ALA A 143 19.45 2.31 7.34
CA ALA A 143 18.48 3.36 7.10
C ALA A 143 18.99 4.75 7.51
N ALA A 144 19.67 4.86 8.65
CA ALA A 144 20.27 6.12 9.09
C ALA A 144 21.36 6.61 8.12
N GLU A 145 22.20 5.70 7.61
CA GLU A 145 23.22 6.01 6.59
C GLU A 145 22.60 6.46 5.27
N MET A 146 21.59 5.75 4.78
CA MET A 146 20.87 6.08 3.54
C MET A 146 20.19 7.45 3.65
N LEU A 147 19.47 7.70 4.75
CA LEU A 147 18.80 8.98 4.98
C LEU A 147 19.80 10.13 5.04
N ALA A 148 20.92 9.97 5.75
CA ALA A 148 21.98 10.98 5.80
C ALA A 148 22.56 11.29 4.41
N ALA A 149 22.80 10.27 3.60
CA ALA A 149 23.31 10.44 2.23
C ALA A 149 22.28 11.16 1.33
N LEU A 150 20.99 10.83 1.44
CA LEU A 150 19.90 11.50 0.73
C LEU A 150 19.78 12.99 1.12
N GLN A 151 19.88 13.28 2.41
CA GLN A 151 19.86 14.66 2.92
C GLN A 151 21.07 15.45 2.44
N ALA A 152 22.26 14.85 2.47
CA ALA A 152 23.50 15.49 2.01
C ALA A 152 23.45 15.91 0.53
N ARG A 153 22.71 15.16 -0.31
CA ARG A 153 22.49 15.51 -1.72
C ARG A 153 21.20 16.31 -2.00
N GLY A 154 20.45 16.68 -0.97
CA GLY A 154 19.20 17.44 -1.10
C GLY A 154 18.09 16.69 -1.85
N ALA A 155 18.03 15.36 -1.72
CA ALA A 155 16.97 14.58 -2.35
C ALA A 155 15.59 14.95 -1.77
N ALA A 156 14.61 15.15 -2.63
CA ALA A 156 13.26 15.59 -2.22
C ALA A 156 12.56 14.58 -1.30
N ASN A 157 12.91 13.30 -1.39
CA ASN A 157 12.32 12.23 -0.59
C ASN A 157 13.13 11.85 0.66
N ALA A 158 14.05 12.73 1.10
CA ALA A 158 14.94 12.50 2.25
C ALA A 158 14.22 12.71 3.60
N HIS A 159 13.13 11.97 3.80
CA HIS A 159 12.27 12.09 4.97
C HIS A 159 12.32 10.85 5.87
N ARG A 160 12.21 11.07 7.18
CA ARG A 160 12.24 10.01 8.21
C ARG A 160 11.02 9.07 8.20
N TRP A 161 9.96 9.47 7.50
CA TRP A 161 8.75 8.69 7.31
C TRP A 161 8.78 7.87 6.02
N ASN A 162 9.84 8.00 5.21
CA ASN A 162 10.09 7.12 4.07
C ASN A 162 11.09 6.04 4.47
N ALA A 163 11.32 5.10 3.56
CA ALA A 163 12.14 3.92 3.79
C ALA A 163 12.68 3.34 2.47
N ALA A 164 13.40 2.22 2.57
CA ALA A 164 13.92 1.44 1.45
C ALA A 164 13.61 -0.05 1.62
N LEU A 165 13.73 -0.82 0.54
CA LEU A 165 13.82 -2.27 0.61
C LEU A 165 15.22 -2.71 1.02
N SER A 166 15.35 -3.83 1.71
CA SER A 166 16.64 -4.51 1.80
C SER A 166 17.03 -5.11 0.44
N ASP A 167 18.32 -5.41 0.26
CA ASP A 167 18.78 -6.12 -0.94
C ASP A 167 18.17 -7.52 -1.03
N GLU A 168 17.88 -8.16 0.11
CA GLU A 168 17.24 -9.48 0.17
C GLU A 168 15.80 -9.42 -0.35
N GLN A 169 14.99 -8.48 0.14
CA GLN A 169 13.60 -8.32 -0.33
C GLN A 169 13.54 -7.82 -1.78
N PHE A 170 14.48 -6.97 -2.21
CA PHE A 170 14.59 -6.56 -3.62
C PHE A 170 14.93 -7.74 -4.54
N ALA A 171 15.86 -8.60 -4.14
CA ALA A 171 16.17 -9.83 -4.88
C ALA A 171 14.96 -10.77 -4.92
N TRP A 172 14.29 -10.97 -3.78
CA TRP A 172 13.06 -11.77 -3.69
C TRP A 172 11.94 -11.25 -4.62
N LEU A 173 11.75 -9.92 -4.70
CA LEU A 173 10.80 -9.31 -5.64
C LEU A 173 11.15 -9.69 -7.10
N GLY A 174 12.43 -9.60 -7.47
CA GLY A 174 12.90 -10.00 -8.80
C GLY A 174 12.63 -11.48 -9.10
N ASP A 175 12.91 -12.37 -8.14
CA ASP A 175 12.66 -13.80 -8.27
C ASP A 175 11.16 -14.11 -8.43
N GLU A 176 10.29 -13.46 -7.66
CA GLU A 176 8.85 -13.67 -7.76
C GLU A 176 8.25 -13.16 -9.08
N ILE A 177 8.76 -12.05 -9.63
CA ILE A 177 8.38 -11.56 -10.95
C ILE A 177 8.80 -12.55 -12.04
N ALA A 178 10.03 -13.09 -11.96
CA ALA A 178 10.53 -14.07 -12.90
C ALA A 178 9.76 -15.40 -12.82
N ASN A 179 9.44 -15.86 -11.62
CA ASN A 179 8.62 -17.04 -11.39
C ASN A 179 7.20 -16.88 -11.95
N ALA A 180 6.58 -15.71 -11.78
CA ALA A 180 5.29 -15.40 -12.37
C ALA A 180 5.34 -15.39 -13.91
N ALA A 181 6.42 -14.86 -14.49
CA ALA A 181 6.62 -14.88 -15.94
C ALA A 181 6.71 -16.32 -16.48
N ALA A 182 7.47 -17.19 -15.80
CA ALA A 182 7.58 -18.61 -16.15
C ALA A 182 6.24 -19.36 -16.04
N ALA A 183 5.36 -18.91 -15.14
CA ALA A 183 4.00 -19.41 -14.96
C ALA A 183 2.96 -18.76 -15.89
N ALA A 184 3.37 -17.85 -16.78
CA ALA A 184 2.49 -17.04 -17.63
C ALA A 184 1.45 -16.21 -16.86
N GLU A 185 1.77 -15.79 -15.64
CA GLU A 185 0.94 -14.94 -14.80
C GLU A 185 1.27 -13.46 -15.00
N LYS A 186 0.24 -12.61 -14.95
CA LYS A 186 0.40 -11.15 -14.81
C LYS A 186 0.59 -10.79 -13.33
N VAL A 187 1.38 -9.75 -13.07
CA VAL A 187 1.78 -9.35 -11.71
C VAL A 187 1.18 -7.98 -11.36
N ILE A 188 0.63 -7.88 -10.15
CA ILE A 188 0.37 -6.62 -9.45
C ILE A 188 1.27 -6.60 -8.20
N VAL A 189 2.14 -5.60 -8.12
CA VAL A 189 2.96 -5.34 -6.93
C VAL A 189 2.23 -4.34 -6.04
N MET A 190 2.27 -4.56 -4.73
CA MET A 190 1.61 -3.73 -3.73
C MET A 190 2.61 -3.36 -2.64
N ASN A 191 2.62 -2.11 -2.26
CA ASN A 191 3.47 -1.58 -1.20
C ASN A 191 2.78 -0.36 -0.59
N HIS A 192 3.26 0.14 0.55
CA HIS A 192 2.76 1.38 1.10
C HIS A 192 3.27 2.60 0.32
N TYR A 193 4.56 2.63 0.01
CA TYR A 193 5.24 3.82 -0.52
C TYR A 193 5.15 3.94 -2.04
N PRO A 194 5.02 5.17 -2.57
CA PRO A 194 5.17 5.41 -3.99
C PRO A 194 6.63 5.22 -4.42
N VAL A 195 6.81 4.81 -5.68
CA VAL A 195 8.12 4.79 -6.35
C VAL A 195 8.12 5.57 -7.66
N HIS A 196 6.94 5.86 -8.21
CA HIS A 196 6.79 6.60 -9.45
C HIS A 196 5.40 7.26 -9.55
N PRO A 197 5.30 8.49 -10.08
CA PRO A 197 6.39 9.42 -10.38
C PRO A 197 7.19 9.82 -9.13
N PRO A 198 8.45 10.28 -9.26
CA PRO A 198 9.23 10.74 -8.10
C PRO A 198 8.50 11.85 -7.33
N SER A 199 8.44 11.71 -5.99
CA SER A 199 7.84 12.69 -5.08
C SER A 199 8.56 12.68 -3.72
N GLU A 200 8.25 13.63 -2.84
CA GLU A 200 8.80 13.67 -1.48
C GLU A 200 8.37 12.48 -0.61
N HIS A 201 7.29 11.81 -0.98
CA HIS A 201 6.75 10.60 -0.35
C HIS A 201 7.40 9.30 -0.87
N GLY A 202 8.28 9.40 -1.88
CA GLY A 202 8.83 8.23 -2.56
C GLY A 202 9.85 7.43 -1.75
N MET A 203 9.89 6.11 -1.97
CA MET A 203 10.95 5.27 -1.41
C MET A 203 12.35 5.79 -1.77
N TRP A 204 13.28 5.63 -0.83
CA TRP A 204 14.68 6.07 -0.96
C TRP A 204 15.41 5.44 -2.15
N ASP A 205 15.08 4.18 -2.47
CA ASP A 205 15.63 3.38 -3.56
C ASP A 205 14.63 3.19 -4.71
N SER A 206 13.69 4.13 -4.86
CA SER A 206 12.62 4.08 -5.87
C SER A 206 13.12 3.81 -7.30
N GLU A 207 14.26 4.38 -7.70
CA GLU A 207 14.83 4.23 -9.05
C GLU A 207 15.06 2.77 -9.44
N ARG A 208 15.70 1.96 -8.56
CA ARG A 208 15.97 0.54 -8.87
C ARG A 208 14.69 -0.29 -8.90
N ILE A 209 13.69 0.07 -8.10
CA ILE A 209 12.38 -0.59 -8.09
C ILE A 209 11.67 -0.31 -9.41
N VAL A 210 11.59 0.96 -9.82
CA VAL A 210 10.98 1.34 -11.10
C VAL A 210 11.67 0.66 -12.28
N GLU A 211 13.00 0.59 -12.28
CA GLU A 211 13.76 -0.09 -13.33
C GLU A 211 13.41 -1.59 -13.43
N LEU A 212 13.37 -2.30 -12.30
CA LEU A 212 13.00 -3.71 -12.25
C LEU A 212 11.56 -3.94 -12.77
N LEU A 213 10.61 -3.13 -12.30
CA LEU A 213 9.21 -3.29 -12.68
C LEU A 213 8.95 -2.90 -14.14
N ALA A 214 9.54 -1.81 -14.62
CA ALA A 214 9.34 -1.31 -15.98
C ALA A 214 9.99 -2.20 -17.06
N SER A 215 11.06 -2.92 -16.71
CA SER A 215 11.72 -3.87 -17.60
C SER A 215 11.02 -5.24 -17.67
N SER A 216 10.06 -5.50 -16.79
CA SER A 216 9.35 -6.77 -16.68
C SER A 216 7.98 -6.70 -17.37
N SER A 217 7.83 -7.37 -18.52
CA SER A 217 6.61 -7.26 -19.35
C SER A 217 5.35 -7.88 -18.71
N ASN A 218 5.50 -8.76 -17.74
CA ASN A 218 4.39 -9.37 -17.01
C ASN A 218 3.95 -8.54 -15.79
N VAL A 219 4.69 -7.48 -15.42
CA VAL A 219 4.29 -6.55 -14.35
C VAL A 219 3.38 -5.49 -14.92
N VAL A 220 2.13 -5.48 -14.45
CA VAL A 220 1.08 -4.64 -15.00
C VAL A 220 0.86 -3.39 -14.16
N ALA A 221 0.88 -3.53 -12.84
CA ALA A 221 0.64 -2.42 -11.93
C ALA A 221 1.43 -2.51 -10.63
N TYR A 222 1.73 -1.34 -10.09
CA TYR A 222 2.20 -1.10 -8.73
C TYR A 222 1.16 -0.24 -8.02
N LEU A 223 0.59 -0.74 -6.93
CA LEU A 223 -0.50 -0.10 -6.18
C LEU A 223 -0.02 0.28 -4.77
N ASN A 224 -0.22 1.54 -4.37
CA ASN A 224 0.28 2.02 -3.09
C ASN A 224 -0.57 3.12 -2.43
N GLY A 225 -0.27 3.46 -1.17
CA GLY A 225 -0.87 4.56 -0.39
C GLY A 225 0.16 5.64 -0.08
N HIS A 226 0.23 6.10 1.17
CA HIS A 226 1.25 7.01 1.73
C HIS A 226 1.15 8.48 1.25
N ASP A 227 1.10 8.73 -0.06
CA ASP A 227 0.86 10.09 -0.58
C ASP A 227 -0.65 10.38 -0.63
N HIS A 228 -1.23 10.92 0.45
CA HIS A 228 -2.69 10.96 0.61
C HIS A 228 -3.45 11.75 -0.47
N VAL A 229 -2.77 12.63 -1.22
CA VAL A 229 -3.40 13.38 -2.32
C VAL A 229 -3.58 12.52 -3.58
N GLY A 230 -2.94 11.36 -3.64
CA GLY A 230 -2.97 10.45 -4.76
C GLY A 230 -2.02 10.87 -5.88
N ASN A 231 -1.60 9.90 -6.69
CA ASN A 231 -0.71 10.14 -7.83
C ASN A 231 -0.83 9.01 -8.85
N TYR A 232 -0.37 9.26 -10.07
CA TYR A 232 -0.36 8.29 -11.14
C TYR A 232 0.82 8.51 -12.10
N GLY A 233 1.44 7.42 -12.51
CA GLY A 233 2.47 7.41 -13.56
C GLY A 233 2.51 6.09 -14.32
N LYS A 234 3.31 6.04 -15.38
CA LYS A 234 3.54 4.83 -16.17
C LYS A 234 4.99 4.78 -16.61
N ALA A 235 5.65 3.64 -16.40
CA ALA A 235 6.99 3.37 -16.92
C ALA A 235 7.00 1.98 -17.57
N GLY A 236 7.41 1.90 -18.83
CA GLY A 236 7.24 0.70 -19.64
C GLY A 236 5.76 0.31 -19.74
N ALA A 237 5.45 -0.97 -19.49
CA ALA A 237 4.08 -1.46 -19.41
C ALA A 237 3.42 -1.24 -18.03
N CYS A 238 4.22 -1.02 -16.99
CA CYS A 238 3.74 -0.96 -15.61
C CYS A 238 3.09 0.39 -15.27
N HIS A 239 1.87 0.33 -14.74
CA HIS A 239 1.15 1.46 -14.19
C HIS A 239 1.45 1.64 -12.71
N PHE A 240 1.68 2.86 -12.25
CA PHE A 240 1.93 3.17 -10.84
C PHE A 240 0.76 4.00 -10.34
N VAL A 241 0.03 3.49 -9.35
CA VAL A 241 -1.18 4.11 -8.83
C VAL A 241 -1.04 4.26 -7.33
N ASN A 242 -1.01 5.52 -6.90
CA ASN A 242 -1.08 5.90 -5.50
C ASN A 242 -2.51 6.30 -5.17
N PHE A 243 -3.15 5.56 -4.28
CA PHE A 243 -4.51 5.81 -3.79
C PHE A 243 -4.52 6.90 -2.72
N LYS A 244 -5.65 7.62 -2.63
CA LYS A 244 -5.85 8.71 -1.68
C LYS A 244 -6.19 8.18 -0.29
N GLY A 245 -5.69 8.86 0.74
CA GLY A 245 -5.83 8.41 2.13
C GLY A 245 -7.24 8.60 2.71
N VAL A 246 -7.78 7.60 3.40
CA VAL A 246 -9.11 7.66 4.02
C VAL A 246 -9.19 8.72 5.12
N VAL A 247 -8.10 8.93 5.87
CA VAL A 247 -8.07 9.84 7.03
C VAL A 247 -8.32 11.32 6.68
N ASP A 248 -8.02 11.72 5.44
CA ASP A 248 -8.13 13.11 5.01
C ASP A 248 -9.58 13.56 4.82
N THR A 249 -9.83 14.84 5.06
CA THR A 249 -11.11 15.55 5.01
C THR A 249 -12.12 15.11 6.06
N GLU A 250 -12.97 16.04 6.51
CA GLU A 250 -13.95 15.73 7.55
C GLU A 250 -15.07 14.81 7.03
N THR A 251 -15.56 15.11 5.82
CA THR A 251 -16.84 14.59 5.31
C THR A 251 -16.70 13.72 4.06
N GLN A 252 -15.57 13.73 3.36
CA GLN A 252 -15.38 12.90 2.17
C GLN A 252 -14.55 11.66 2.50
N ASN A 253 -14.92 10.55 1.87
CA ASN A 253 -14.20 9.29 1.95
C ASN A 253 -13.27 9.12 0.74
N ALA A 254 -12.40 8.11 0.75
CA ALA A 254 -11.54 7.74 -0.37
C ALA A 254 -11.27 6.23 -0.36
N PHE A 255 -11.79 5.50 -1.35
CA PHE A 255 -11.54 4.07 -1.54
C PHE A 255 -11.87 3.67 -2.98
N ALA A 256 -11.53 2.46 -3.38
CA ALA A 256 -11.76 2.00 -4.76
C ALA A 256 -12.17 0.54 -4.87
N ILE A 257 -12.82 0.21 -5.99
CA ILE A 257 -12.93 -1.15 -6.50
C ILE A 257 -12.09 -1.23 -7.77
N VAL A 258 -11.18 -2.20 -7.83
CA VAL A 258 -10.34 -2.49 -8.99
C VAL A 258 -10.95 -3.66 -9.74
N GLU A 259 -11.19 -3.47 -11.03
CA GLU A 259 -11.72 -4.47 -11.95
C GLU A 259 -10.63 -4.84 -12.96
N VAL A 260 -10.25 -6.12 -12.98
CA VAL A 260 -9.20 -6.61 -13.86
C VAL A 260 -9.84 -7.29 -15.06
N HIS A 261 -9.58 -6.79 -16.26
CA HIS A 261 -10.03 -7.39 -17.52
C HIS A 261 -8.87 -8.11 -18.22
N ALA A 262 -9.10 -8.64 -19.42
CA ALA A 262 -8.03 -9.29 -20.18
C ALA A 262 -6.95 -8.29 -20.67
N ASP A 263 -7.35 -7.05 -20.93
CA ASP A 263 -6.61 -6.00 -21.66
C ASP A 263 -6.45 -4.67 -20.89
N ARG A 264 -7.07 -4.57 -19.71
CA ARG A 264 -7.03 -3.35 -18.89
C ARG A 264 -7.37 -3.60 -17.43
N ILE A 265 -7.04 -2.63 -16.60
CA ILE A 265 -7.57 -2.47 -15.24
C ILE A 265 -8.49 -1.26 -15.26
N GLU A 266 -9.70 -1.40 -14.71
CA GLU A 266 -10.59 -0.29 -14.39
C GLU A 266 -10.57 -0.06 -12.88
N ILE A 267 -10.25 1.16 -12.47
CA ILE A 267 -10.35 1.59 -11.08
C ILE A 267 -11.61 2.41 -10.97
N ARG A 268 -12.58 1.93 -10.18
CA ARG A 268 -13.78 2.68 -9.80
C ARG A 268 -13.52 3.31 -8.43
N GLY A 269 -13.18 4.60 -8.43
CA GLY A 269 -12.96 5.38 -7.22
C GLY A 269 -14.26 5.88 -6.59
N PHE A 270 -14.26 6.00 -5.26
CA PHE A 270 -15.36 6.52 -4.46
C PHE A 270 -14.90 7.72 -3.63
N GLY A 271 -15.79 8.69 -3.45
CA GLY A 271 -15.49 9.94 -2.74
C GLY A 271 -14.43 10.76 -3.46
N ARG A 272 -13.27 10.98 -2.82
CA ARG A 272 -12.15 11.74 -3.40
C ARG A 272 -11.36 10.92 -4.44
N GLU A 273 -11.47 9.59 -4.40
CA GLU A 273 -10.68 8.72 -5.26
C GLU A 273 -11.15 8.79 -6.71
N GLU A 274 -10.20 8.90 -7.64
CA GLU A 274 -10.48 9.08 -9.05
C GLU A 274 -10.70 7.73 -9.74
N SER A 275 -11.71 7.68 -10.63
CA SER A 275 -11.85 6.53 -11.51
C SER A 275 -10.85 6.59 -12.66
N ARG A 276 -10.24 5.45 -13.01
CA ARG A 276 -9.16 5.36 -14.03
C ARG A 276 -9.33 4.11 -14.89
N THR A 277 -8.81 4.17 -16.12
CA THR A 277 -8.69 3.01 -17.01
C THR A 277 -7.24 2.87 -17.45
N LEU A 278 -6.65 1.69 -17.22
CA LEU A 278 -5.23 1.40 -17.38
C LEU A 278 -5.05 0.24 -18.36
N ALA A 279 -4.71 0.52 -19.61
CA ALA A 279 -4.57 -0.50 -20.66
C ALA A 279 -3.17 -1.13 -20.71
N TYR A 280 -3.11 -2.45 -20.89
CA TYR A 280 -1.87 -3.25 -20.96
C TYR A 280 -1.94 -4.42 -21.95
#